data_AF-A0A644XGX2-F1
#
_entry.id   AF-A0A644XGX2-F1
#
_cell.length_a   1.000
_cell.length_b   1.000
_cell.length_c   1.000
_cell.angle_alpha   90.00
_cell.angle_beta   90.00
_cell.angle_gamma   90.00
#
_symmetry.space_group_name_H-M   'P 1'
#
loop_
_entity.id
_entity.type
_entity.pdbx_description
1 polymer ?
#
loop_
_entity_poly.entity_id
_entity_poly.type
_entity_poly.pdbx_seq_one_letter_code
_entity_poly.pdbx_strand_id
1 'polypeptide(L)'
;MKKSIKLNLAILTLTIAIALLCSACAPANTVALADTPEPTPSATATPAPTPSPTPEPTPTLMPELTFEQKRLLLGIDNTLPIQTSCMQLVDFSFNNQEIRFCTVVYDNHNADLMKDGYGVLDFYSVFDQKNGYLFTVSIPIDYNTGGGTVFLHQYLDYIVEINPALEGMKPLIIRNIASIAYFYDLRGIDYNDNETLKKWSDIYVSMDDSEIDKLGETFIPIDELVNIFLDATDQEKILPFWKYVPGAQVPDELKEFYPNETLLPEGSLTPIPYVVPAD
;
A
#
# COMPACT_ATOMS: atom_id res chain seq x y z
N MET A 1 -3.33 -34.62 -18.34
CA MET A 1 -3.00 -33.17 -18.37
C MET A 1 -2.97 -32.50 -19.76
N LYS A 2 -3.45 -33.12 -20.87
CA LYS A 2 -3.45 -32.50 -22.22
C LYS A 2 -4.81 -31.97 -22.71
N LYS A 3 -5.90 -32.16 -21.95
CA LYS A 3 -7.26 -31.77 -22.36
C LYS A 3 -7.67 -30.36 -21.91
N SER A 4 -7.06 -29.81 -20.87
CA SER A 4 -7.42 -28.50 -20.28
C SER A 4 -6.90 -27.29 -21.09
N ILE A 5 -5.77 -27.42 -21.80
CA ILE A 5 -5.17 -26.32 -22.59
C ILE A 5 -6.04 -25.94 -23.80
N LYS A 6 -6.79 -26.88 -24.38
CA LYS A 6 -7.64 -26.61 -25.56
C LYS A 6 -8.92 -25.84 -25.23
N LEU A 7 -9.39 -25.91 -23.99
CA LEU A 7 -10.62 -25.23 -23.58
C LEU A 7 -10.39 -23.73 -23.35
N ASN A 8 -9.24 -23.37 -22.76
CA ASN A 8 -8.89 -21.97 -22.48
C ASN A 8 -8.62 -21.16 -23.76
N LEU A 9 -8.08 -21.79 -24.81
CA LEU A 9 -7.84 -21.09 -26.08
C LEU A 9 -9.14 -20.76 -26.83
N ALA A 10 -10.16 -21.62 -26.75
CA ALA A 10 -11.44 -21.39 -27.43
C ALA A 10 -12.24 -20.22 -26.80
N ILE A 11 -12.19 -20.10 -25.46
CA ILE A 11 -12.89 -19.04 -24.73
C ILE A 11 -12.29 -17.66 -25.02
N LEU A 12 -10.96 -17.55 -25.13
CA LEU A 12 -10.28 -16.28 -25.42
C LEU A 12 -10.60 -15.75 -26.82
N THR A 13 -10.74 -16.62 -27.82
CA THR A 13 -11.15 -16.20 -29.18
C THR A 13 -12.58 -15.68 -29.25
N LEU A 14 -13.48 -16.16 -28.39
CA LEU A 14 -14.89 -15.77 -28.42
C LEU A 14 -15.11 -14.38 -27.81
N THR A 15 -14.34 -14.01 -26.78
CA THR A 15 -14.44 -12.68 -26.15
C THR A 15 -13.92 -11.55 -27.05
N ILE A 16 -12.88 -11.80 -27.85
CA ILE A 16 -12.33 -10.79 -28.78
C ILE A 16 -13.33 -10.48 -29.91
N ALA A 17 -14.11 -11.46 -30.37
CA ALA A 17 -15.10 -11.27 -31.42
C ALA A 17 -16.32 -10.42 -30.96
N ILE A 18 -16.68 -10.48 -29.68
CA ILE A 18 -17.83 -9.73 -29.13
C ILE A 18 -17.48 -8.25 -28.91
N ALA A 19 -16.23 -7.93 -28.57
CA ALA A 19 -15.79 -6.55 -28.35
C ALA A 19 -15.76 -5.70 -29.64
N LEU A 20 -15.62 -6.32 -30.82
CA LEU A 20 -15.54 -5.63 -32.11
C LEU A 20 -16.90 -5.21 -32.71
N LEU A 21 -18.03 -5.58 -32.09
CA LEU A 21 -19.37 -5.35 -32.64
C LEU A 21 -20.14 -4.15 -32.05
N CYS A 22 -19.57 -3.41 -31.10
CA CYS A 22 -20.29 -2.34 -30.38
C CYS A 22 -19.89 -0.89 -30.74
N SER A 23 -19.21 -0.66 -31.87
CA SER A 23 -18.73 0.68 -32.25
C SER A 23 -19.53 1.35 -33.37
N ALA A 24 -20.85 1.43 -33.27
CA ALA A 24 -21.63 2.27 -34.18
C ALA A 24 -22.96 2.71 -33.56
N CYS A 25 -23.03 3.95 -33.08
CA CYS A 25 -24.18 4.87 -33.18
C CYS A 25 -23.96 6.07 -32.26
N ALA A 26 -23.37 7.14 -32.79
CA ALA A 26 -23.50 8.47 -32.21
C ALA A 26 -24.39 9.30 -33.14
N PRO A 27 -25.55 9.80 -32.69
CA PRO A 27 -26.39 10.69 -33.47
C PRO A 27 -25.74 12.08 -33.58
N ALA A 28 -25.60 12.56 -34.81
CA ALA A 28 -25.12 13.89 -35.14
C ALA A 28 -26.22 14.93 -34.82
N ASN A 29 -26.13 15.59 -33.67
CA ASN A 29 -26.94 16.76 -33.37
C ASN A 29 -26.33 17.99 -34.07
N THR A 30 -26.98 18.41 -35.15
CA THR A 30 -26.67 19.66 -35.86
C THR A 30 -27.35 20.81 -35.11
N VAL A 31 -26.57 21.56 -34.33
CA VAL A 31 -27.03 22.78 -33.66
C VAL A 31 -26.94 23.94 -34.64
N ALA A 32 -28.07 24.61 -34.86
CA ALA A 32 -28.18 25.81 -35.67
C ALA A 32 -27.46 26.99 -34.99
N LEU A 33 -26.53 27.61 -35.71
CA LEU A 33 -25.82 28.83 -35.32
C LEU A 33 -26.78 30.02 -35.42
N ALA A 34 -26.96 30.72 -34.30
CA ALA A 34 -27.57 32.04 -34.25
C ALA A 34 -26.50 33.10 -34.50
N ASP A 35 -26.84 34.09 -35.34
CA ASP A 35 -25.98 35.21 -35.70
C ASP A 35 -25.54 35.99 -34.45
N THR A 36 -24.22 35.98 -34.23
CA THR A 36 -23.58 36.67 -33.12
C THR A 36 -23.33 38.14 -33.50
N PRO A 37 -23.66 39.11 -32.64
CA PRO A 37 -23.47 40.54 -32.93
C PRO A 37 -22.00 40.91 -33.13
N GLU A 38 -21.78 41.87 -34.02
CA GLU A 38 -20.50 42.42 -34.44
C GLU A 38 -19.73 43.02 -33.24
N PRO A 39 -18.47 42.62 -32.99
CA PRO A 39 -17.74 43.04 -31.81
C PRO A 39 -17.28 44.49 -31.93
N THR A 40 -17.58 45.27 -30.89
CA THR A 40 -17.03 46.60 -30.64
C THR A 40 -15.50 46.53 -30.52
N PRO A 41 -14.72 47.43 -31.15
CA PRO A 41 -13.27 47.45 -31.05
C PRO A 41 -12.84 47.65 -29.59
N SER A 42 -12.33 46.57 -28.98
CA SER A 42 -11.79 46.56 -27.63
C SER A 42 -10.37 47.12 -27.65
N ALA A 43 -10.09 48.06 -26.73
CA ALA A 43 -8.78 48.66 -26.59
C ALA A 43 -7.73 47.57 -26.30
N THR A 44 -6.72 47.50 -27.17
CA THR A 44 -5.60 46.57 -27.03
C THR A 44 -4.82 46.88 -25.76
N ALA A 45 -5.02 46.08 -24.71
CA ALA A 45 -4.24 46.16 -23.50
C ALA A 45 -2.77 45.80 -23.80
N THR A 46 -1.86 46.67 -23.39
CA THR A 46 -0.42 46.44 -23.44
C THR A 46 -0.10 45.10 -22.78
N PRO A 47 0.68 44.20 -23.43
CA PRO A 47 1.01 42.90 -22.86
C PRO A 47 1.74 43.09 -21.53
N ALA A 48 1.19 42.51 -20.47
CA ALA A 48 1.85 42.45 -19.18
C ALA A 48 3.18 41.68 -19.32
N PRO A 49 4.24 42.08 -18.58
CA PRO A 49 5.52 41.38 -18.64
C PRO A 49 5.32 39.90 -18.26
N THR A 50 5.84 39.02 -19.11
CA THR A 50 5.85 37.58 -18.85
C THR A 50 6.63 37.34 -17.55
N PRO A 51 6.04 36.70 -16.52
CA PRO A 51 6.77 36.38 -15.31
C PRO A 51 7.98 35.52 -15.67
N SER A 52 9.16 35.89 -15.15
CA SER A 52 10.36 35.07 -15.29
C SER A 52 10.07 33.69 -14.70
N PRO A 53 10.50 32.59 -15.35
CA PRO A 53 10.35 31.26 -14.78
C PRO A 53 11.02 31.24 -13.41
N THR A 54 10.23 30.93 -12.38
CA THR A 54 10.78 30.63 -11.05
C THR A 54 11.68 29.40 -11.23
N PRO A 55 12.95 29.46 -10.81
CA PRO A 55 13.84 28.31 -10.91
C PRO A 55 13.19 27.12 -10.21
N GLU A 56 13.15 25.99 -10.91
CA GLU A 56 12.64 24.74 -10.36
C GLU A 56 13.55 24.35 -9.18
N PRO A 57 12.98 24.03 -8.00
CA PRO A 57 13.78 23.67 -6.84
C PRO A 57 14.66 22.47 -7.20
N THR A 58 15.96 22.60 -6.99
CA THR A 58 16.89 21.47 -7.14
C THR A 58 16.49 20.41 -6.12
N PRO A 59 16.27 19.14 -6.52
CA PRO A 59 15.90 18.10 -5.58
C PRO A 59 17.01 17.94 -4.54
N THR A 60 16.66 18.13 -3.27
CA THR A 60 17.56 17.84 -2.17
C THR A 60 17.76 16.33 -2.13
N LEU A 61 18.99 15.87 -2.37
CA LEU A 61 19.32 14.46 -2.25
C LEU A 61 19.14 14.04 -0.79
N MET A 62 18.36 12.97 -0.59
CA MET A 62 18.26 12.35 0.73
C MET A 62 19.62 11.71 1.06
N PRO A 63 20.13 11.85 2.29
CA PRO A 63 21.40 11.24 2.68
C PRO A 63 21.30 9.72 2.58
N GLU A 64 22.34 9.07 2.04
CA GLU A 64 22.43 7.61 2.04
C GLU A 64 22.70 7.13 3.46
N LEU A 65 21.78 6.32 4.00
CA LEU A 65 21.93 5.74 5.34
C LEU A 65 22.61 4.39 5.27
N THR A 66 23.42 4.08 6.28
CA THR A 66 23.92 2.72 6.50
C THR A 66 22.78 1.77 6.85
N PHE A 67 23.02 0.46 6.74
CA PHE A 67 22.04 -0.56 7.11
C PHE A 67 21.51 -0.38 8.55
N GLU A 68 22.40 -0.20 9.54
CA GLU A 68 22.01 0.02 10.94
C GLU A 68 21.19 1.30 11.12
N GLN A 69 21.49 2.37 10.39
CA GLN A 69 20.67 3.59 10.39
C GLN A 69 19.31 3.38 9.74
N LYS A 70 19.21 2.58 8.67
CA LYS A 70 17.93 2.19 8.06
C LYS A 70 17.08 1.36 9.03
N ARG A 71 17.68 0.47 9.81
CA ARG A 71 16.97 -0.28 10.88
C ARG A 71 16.33 0.66 11.91
N LEU A 72 17.02 1.75 12.28
CA LEU A 72 16.48 2.73 13.22
C LEU A 72 15.24 3.47 12.69
N LEU A 73 15.04 3.54 11.36
CA LEU A 73 13.81 4.09 10.78
C LEU A 73 12.58 3.24 11.10
N LEU A 74 12.75 1.95 11.33
CA LEU A 74 11.66 0.99 11.50
C LEU A 74 11.08 0.98 12.93
N GLY A 75 11.78 1.57 13.91
CA GLY A 75 11.31 1.64 15.30
C GLY A 75 11.12 0.27 15.96
N ILE A 76 12.00 -0.70 15.64
CA ILE A 76 11.84 -2.11 16.03
C ILE A 76 11.70 -2.24 17.55
N ASP A 77 10.48 -2.54 18.01
CA ASP A 77 10.17 -2.86 19.42
C ASP A 77 9.74 -4.31 19.60
N ASN A 78 9.43 -4.97 18.49
CA ASN A 78 8.98 -6.34 18.45
C ASN A 78 10.15 -7.32 18.35
N THR A 79 10.09 -8.40 19.14
CA THR A 79 11.10 -9.47 19.17
C THR A 79 10.52 -10.84 18.86
N LEU A 80 9.20 -10.93 18.69
CA LEU A 80 8.52 -12.19 18.47
C LEU A 80 8.57 -12.55 16.97
N PRO A 81 8.79 -13.83 16.64
CA PRO A 81 8.63 -14.30 15.28
C PRO A 81 7.22 -14.06 14.76
N ILE A 82 7.09 -13.74 13.48
CA ILE A 82 5.81 -13.40 12.87
C ILE A 82 5.38 -14.48 11.90
N GLN A 83 4.13 -14.91 12.05
CA GLN A 83 3.50 -15.84 11.13
C GLN A 83 3.30 -15.19 9.76
N THR A 84 3.76 -15.85 8.70
CA THR A 84 3.72 -15.33 7.32
C THR A 84 2.32 -15.03 6.79
N SER A 85 1.32 -15.86 7.13
CA SER A 85 -0.06 -15.66 6.66
C SER A 85 -0.64 -14.32 7.10
N CYS A 86 -0.18 -13.79 8.23
CA CYS A 86 -0.65 -12.53 8.80
C CYS A 86 0.09 -11.32 8.23
N MET A 87 1.15 -11.51 7.43
CA MET A 87 1.98 -10.43 6.91
C MET A 87 1.53 -9.94 5.55
N GLN A 88 1.40 -8.62 5.43
CA GLN A 88 1.12 -7.94 4.18
C GLN A 88 2.13 -6.83 3.93
N LEU A 89 2.27 -6.42 2.68
CA LEU A 89 2.96 -5.20 2.30
C LEU A 89 1.93 -4.23 1.73
N VAL A 90 1.91 -3.03 2.31
CA VAL A 90 0.96 -1.97 1.97
C VAL A 90 1.72 -0.78 1.43
N ASP A 91 1.43 -0.42 0.18
CA ASP A 91 1.98 0.78 -0.46
C ASP A 91 0.98 1.93 -0.29
N PHE A 92 1.46 3.11 0.11
CA PHE A 92 0.72 4.36 0.20
C PHE A 92 1.32 5.39 -0.76
N SER A 93 0.50 6.35 -1.18
CA SER A 93 0.93 7.58 -1.86
C SER A 93 0.79 8.76 -0.92
N PHE A 94 1.84 9.56 -0.79
CA PHE A 94 1.82 10.82 -0.06
C PHE A 94 2.72 11.84 -0.78
N ASN A 95 2.19 13.02 -1.14
CA ASN A 95 2.95 14.06 -1.87
C ASN A 95 3.69 13.53 -3.13
N ASN A 96 3.03 12.67 -3.91
CA ASN A 96 3.60 11.98 -5.10
C ASN A 96 4.78 11.03 -4.81
N GLN A 97 5.02 10.70 -3.54
CA GLN A 97 5.98 9.69 -3.10
C GLN A 97 5.24 8.42 -2.69
N GLU A 98 5.79 7.27 -3.09
CA GLU A 98 5.31 5.97 -2.63
C GLU A 98 5.99 5.63 -1.30
N ILE A 99 5.19 5.21 -0.31
CA ILE A 99 5.65 4.77 1.01
C ILE A 99 5.22 3.31 1.16
N ARG A 100 6.08 2.46 1.71
CA ARG A 100 5.79 1.04 1.93
C ARG A 100 5.85 0.69 3.40
N PHE A 101 4.84 -0.06 3.86
CA PHE A 101 4.81 -0.66 5.19
C PHE A 101 4.79 -2.18 5.08
N CYS A 102 5.61 -2.85 5.90
CA CYS A 102 5.40 -4.25 6.24
C CYS A 102 4.43 -4.32 7.42
N THR A 103 3.28 -4.95 7.22
CA THR A 103 2.17 -4.93 8.17
C THR A 103 1.81 -6.32 8.67
N VAL A 104 1.37 -6.42 9.92
CA VAL A 104 0.66 -7.58 10.47
C VAL A 104 -0.82 -7.25 10.58
N VAL A 105 -1.66 -8.24 10.33
CA VAL A 105 -3.12 -8.12 10.40
C VAL A 105 -3.63 -8.87 11.63
N TYR A 106 -4.49 -8.22 12.41
CA TYR A 106 -5.18 -8.82 13.54
C TYR A 106 -6.69 -8.75 13.36
N ASP A 107 -7.38 -9.81 13.79
CA ASP A 107 -8.83 -9.76 13.94
C ASP A 107 -9.18 -8.77 15.05
N ASN A 108 -9.94 -7.74 14.69
CA ASN A 108 -10.44 -6.77 15.65
C ASN A 108 -11.78 -7.26 16.19
N HIS A 109 -11.78 -7.64 17.47
CA HIS A 109 -12.99 -8.11 18.14
C HIS A 109 -13.87 -6.99 18.72
N ASN A 110 -13.66 -5.73 18.31
CA ASN A 110 -14.47 -4.61 18.76
C ASN A 110 -15.90 -4.69 18.22
N ALA A 111 -16.85 -4.88 19.13
CA ALA A 111 -18.26 -5.02 18.83
C ALA A 111 -18.87 -3.79 18.13
N ASP A 112 -18.34 -2.58 18.36
CA ASP A 112 -18.88 -1.36 17.77
C ASP A 112 -18.57 -1.26 16.26
N LEU A 113 -17.48 -1.89 15.83
CA LEU A 113 -17.06 -1.94 14.42
C LEU A 113 -17.62 -3.19 13.71
N MET A 114 -17.96 -4.23 14.46
CA MET A 114 -18.65 -5.41 13.94
C MET A 114 -20.12 -5.10 13.65
N LYS A 115 -20.39 -4.64 12.43
CA LYS A 115 -21.75 -4.68 11.89
C LYS A 115 -22.11 -6.13 11.56
N ASP A 116 -23.39 -6.47 11.68
CA ASP A 116 -23.89 -7.79 11.29
C ASP A 116 -23.42 -8.16 9.88
N GLY A 117 -22.70 -9.28 9.77
CA GLY A 117 -22.15 -9.76 8.49
C GLY A 117 -20.83 -9.12 8.07
N TYR A 118 -20.08 -8.47 8.95
CA TYR A 118 -18.76 -7.90 8.66
C TYR A 118 -17.69 -8.41 9.63
N GLY A 119 -16.49 -8.66 9.08
CA GLY A 119 -15.25 -8.86 9.82
C GLY A 119 -14.47 -7.56 9.89
N VAL A 120 -13.82 -7.33 11.03
CA VAL A 120 -13.01 -6.13 11.23
C VAL A 120 -11.57 -6.57 11.41
N LEU A 121 -10.67 -5.96 10.64
CA LEU A 121 -9.25 -6.28 10.65
C LEU A 121 -8.45 -5.01 10.89
N ASP A 122 -7.53 -5.05 11.84
CA ASP A 122 -6.60 -3.96 12.11
C ASP A 122 -5.24 -4.27 11.49
N PHE A 123 -4.64 -3.25 10.87
CA PHE A 123 -3.33 -3.31 10.26
C PHE A 123 -2.35 -2.52 11.12
N TYR A 124 -1.28 -3.19 11.56
CA TYR A 124 -0.18 -2.60 12.31
C TYR A 124 1.12 -2.77 11.55
N SER A 125 2.08 -1.86 11.75
CA SER A 125 3.46 -2.09 11.36
C SER A 125 3.99 -3.34 12.06
N VAL A 126 4.70 -4.22 11.34
CA VAL A 126 5.31 -5.41 11.95
C VAL A 126 6.40 -5.05 12.95
N PHE A 127 7.08 -3.92 12.72
CA PHE A 127 8.26 -3.51 13.48
C PHE A 127 7.92 -2.77 14.78
N ASP A 128 6.77 -2.08 14.83
CA ASP A 128 6.20 -1.46 16.04
C ASP A 128 4.77 -1.94 16.23
N GLN A 129 4.59 -3.11 16.83
CA GLN A 129 3.25 -3.69 16.98
C GLN A 129 2.42 -2.96 18.04
N LYS A 130 3.08 -2.39 19.04
CA LYS A 130 2.38 -1.79 20.19
C LYS A 130 1.76 -0.45 19.84
N ASN A 131 2.44 0.36 19.03
CA ASN A 131 2.03 1.72 18.72
C ASN A 131 1.98 2.01 17.22
N GLY A 132 2.43 1.10 16.36
CA GLY A 132 2.42 1.25 14.91
C GLY A 132 1.09 0.92 14.25
N TYR A 133 -0.05 1.23 14.87
CA TYR A 133 -1.36 1.14 14.23
C TYR A 133 -1.38 1.96 12.94
N LEU A 134 -1.91 1.41 11.85
CA LEU A 134 -1.96 2.08 10.55
C LEU A 134 -3.39 2.39 10.13
N PHE A 135 -4.26 1.38 10.06
CA PHE A 135 -5.67 1.52 9.65
C PHE A 135 -6.49 0.28 10.00
N THR A 136 -7.81 0.43 9.94
CA THR A 136 -8.79 -0.65 10.14
C THR A 136 -9.66 -0.80 8.90
N VAL A 137 -9.93 -2.04 8.51
CA VAL A 137 -10.89 -2.38 7.45
C VAL A 137 -12.10 -3.12 8.03
N SER A 138 -13.28 -2.89 7.47
CA SER A 138 -14.51 -3.61 7.77
C SER A 138 -15.02 -4.31 6.52
N ILE A 139 -14.70 -5.60 6.41
CA ILE A 139 -14.96 -6.42 5.21
C ILE A 139 -16.23 -7.23 5.36
N PRO A 140 -17.10 -7.31 4.34
CA PRO A 140 -18.28 -8.16 4.39
C PRO A 140 -17.88 -9.65 4.45
N ILE A 141 -18.44 -10.38 5.42
CA ILE A 141 -18.29 -11.83 5.56
C ILE A 141 -19.57 -12.50 5.03
N ASP A 142 -19.42 -13.33 4.00
CA ASP A 142 -20.45 -14.30 3.64
C ASP A 142 -20.20 -15.62 4.39
N TYR A 143 -20.97 -15.84 5.46
CA TYR A 143 -20.90 -17.08 6.24
C TYR A 143 -21.34 -18.31 5.45
N ASN A 144 -22.10 -18.14 4.35
CA ASN A 144 -22.57 -19.27 3.53
C ASN A 144 -21.46 -19.83 2.63
N THR A 145 -20.45 -19.03 2.29
CA THR A 145 -19.30 -19.46 1.48
C THR A 145 -18.11 -19.90 2.33
N GLY A 146 -18.21 -19.86 3.66
CA GLY A 146 -17.11 -20.20 4.56
C GLY A 146 -16.06 -19.10 4.72
N GLY A 147 -16.41 -17.84 4.44
CA GLY A 147 -15.52 -16.68 4.59
C GLY A 147 -14.89 -16.19 3.29
N GLY A 148 -14.99 -14.88 3.05
CA GLY A 148 -14.22 -14.09 2.10
C GLY A 148 -14.62 -14.17 0.61
N THR A 149 -15.55 -13.32 0.16
CA THR A 149 -15.71 -12.98 -1.27
C THR A 149 -14.79 -11.84 -1.72
N VAL A 150 -14.08 -11.23 -0.77
CA VAL A 150 -13.26 -10.04 -0.97
C VAL A 150 -11.80 -10.44 -1.10
N PHE A 151 -11.20 -10.13 -2.24
CA PHE A 151 -9.77 -10.33 -2.46
C PHE A 151 -8.97 -9.27 -1.70
N LEU A 152 -7.75 -9.61 -1.28
CA LEU A 152 -6.87 -8.73 -0.50
C LEU A 152 -6.70 -7.32 -1.10
N HIS A 153 -6.59 -7.20 -2.43
CA HIS A 153 -6.45 -5.90 -3.10
C HIS A 153 -7.70 -5.00 -2.96
N GLN A 154 -8.87 -5.58 -2.66
CA GLN A 154 -10.12 -4.87 -2.46
C GLN A 154 -10.28 -4.38 -1.02
N TYR A 155 -9.45 -4.82 -0.06
CA TYR A 155 -9.56 -4.40 1.34
C TYR A 155 -9.48 -2.88 1.50
N LEU A 156 -8.79 -2.20 0.59
CA LEU A 156 -8.66 -0.75 0.58
C LEU A 156 -9.98 -0.01 0.35
N ASP A 157 -10.96 -0.64 -0.30
CA ASP A 157 -12.31 -0.09 -0.48
C ASP A 157 -13.13 -0.15 0.82
N TYR A 158 -12.63 -0.87 1.83
CA TYR A 158 -13.30 -1.14 3.10
C TYR A 158 -12.61 -0.49 4.31
N ILE A 159 -11.69 0.45 4.10
CA ILE A 159 -11.07 1.20 5.19
C ILE A 159 -12.13 2.04 5.90
N VAL A 160 -12.28 1.82 7.21
CA VAL A 160 -13.24 2.52 8.07
C VAL A 160 -12.56 3.48 9.05
N GLU A 161 -11.28 3.26 9.33
CA GLU A 161 -10.46 4.10 10.20
C GLU A 161 -9.02 4.10 9.69
N ILE A 162 -8.35 5.25 9.80
CA ILE A 162 -6.93 5.41 9.47
C ILE A 162 -6.25 6.16 10.62
N ASN A 163 -5.02 5.79 10.95
CA ASN A 163 -4.21 6.53 11.91
C ASN A 163 -4.13 8.00 11.46
N PRO A 164 -4.53 8.97 12.29
CA PRO A 164 -4.47 10.40 11.95
C PRO A 164 -3.09 10.92 11.55
N ALA A 165 -2.00 10.29 12.01
CA ALA A 165 -0.66 10.65 11.54
C ALA A 165 -0.44 10.28 10.05
N LEU A 166 -1.25 9.39 9.49
CA LEU A 166 -1.29 9.06 8.07
C LEU A 166 -2.36 9.86 7.31
N GLU A 167 -2.94 10.90 7.91
CA GLU A 167 -3.94 11.74 7.25
C GLU A 167 -3.37 12.35 5.95
N GLY A 168 -4.13 12.23 4.86
CA GLY A 168 -3.71 12.65 3.53
C GLY A 168 -2.86 11.61 2.77
N MET A 169 -2.44 10.52 3.41
CA MET A 169 -1.86 9.37 2.69
C MET A 169 -2.98 8.54 2.06
N LYS A 170 -2.79 8.10 0.82
CA LYS A 170 -3.74 7.25 0.11
C LYS A 170 -3.15 5.85 -0.06
N PRO A 171 -3.76 4.79 0.50
CA PRO A 171 -3.29 3.45 0.24
C PRO A 171 -3.53 3.10 -1.23
N LEU A 172 -2.54 2.45 -1.84
CA LEU A 172 -2.51 2.11 -3.26
C LEU A 172 -2.79 0.64 -3.48
N ILE A 173 -2.13 -0.23 -2.70
CA ILE A 173 -2.20 -1.67 -2.89
C ILE A 173 -1.76 -2.42 -1.63
N ILE A 174 -2.42 -3.55 -1.37
CA ILE A 174 -2.07 -4.52 -0.33
C ILE A 174 -1.67 -5.83 -1.01
N ARG A 175 -0.59 -6.45 -0.58
CA ARG A 175 -0.10 -7.73 -1.09
C ARG A 175 0.33 -8.66 0.04
N ASN A 176 0.15 -9.95 -0.17
CA ASN A 176 0.73 -10.95 0.71
C ASN A 176 2.25 -11.02 0.49
N ILE A 177 3.02 -11.08 1.57
CA ILE A 177 4.48 -11.11 1.50
C ILE A 177 4.99 -12.32 0.69
N ALA A 178 4.31 -13.47 0.74
CA ALA A 178 4.67 -14.66 -0.03
C ALA A 178 4.61 -14.44 -1.54
N SER A 179 3.74 -13.54 -1.99
CA SER A 179 3.58 -13.20 -3.41
C SER A 179 4.55 -12.14 -3.89
N ILE A 180 5.33 -11.51 -3.00
CA ILE A 180 5.98 -10.26 -3.37
C ILE A 180 7.13 -10.42 -4.36
N ALA A 181 7.98 -11.45 -4.20
CA ALA A 181 9.05 -11.68 -5.17
C ALA A 181 8.50 -11.92 -6.58
N TYR A 182 7.38 -12.64 -6.71
CA TYR A 182 6.67 -12.78 -7.98
C TYR A 182 6.25 -11.41 -8.55
N PHE A 183 5.71 -10.51 -7.73
CA PHE A 183 5.35 -9.17 -8.18
C PHE A 183 6.55 -8.25 -8.45
N TYR A 184 7.65 -8.43 -7.74
CA TYR A 184 8.90 -7.73 -7.99
C TYR A 184 9.53 -8.16 -9.32
N ASP A 185 9.59 -9.46 -9.58
CA ASP A 185 10.00 -10.00 -10.88
C ASP A 185 9.16 -9.43 -12.03
N LEU A 186 7.82 -9.39 -11.85
CA LEU A 186 6.91 -8.80 -12.84
C LEU A 186 7.12 -7.30 -13.08
N ARG A 187 7.67 -6.58 -12.09
CA ARG A 187 7.90 -5.13 -12.14
C ARG A 187 9.36 -4.75 -12.39
N GLY A 188 10.27 -5.73 -12.48
CA GLY A 188 11.71 -5.50 -12.57
C GLY A 188 12.28 -4.80 -11.32
N ILE A 189 11.68 -5.03 -10.16
CA ILE A 189 12.20 -4.53 -8.87
C ILE A 189 13.23 -5.55 -8.39
N ASP A 190 14.46 -5.09 -8.15
CA ASP A 190 15.51 -5.92 -7.58
C ASP A 190 15.23 -6.17 -6.09
N TYR A 191 15.27 -7.44 -5.69
CA TYR A 191 15.19 -7.88 -4.30
C TYR A 191 16.46 -8.61 -3.87
N ASN A 192 17.58 -8.28 -4.54
CA ASN A 192 18.95 -8.73 -4.24
C ASN A 192 19.09 -10.26 -4.19
N ASP A 193 18.37 -10.98 -5.05
CA ASP A 193 18.35 -12.45 -5.10
C ASP A 193 18.06 -13.11 -3.73
N ASN A 194 17.28 -12.46 -2.86
CA ASN A 194 16.99 -12.98 -1.53
C ASN A 194 16.37 -14.39 -1.61
N GLU A 195 17.09 -15.39 -1.08
CA GLU A 195 16.72 -16.81 -1.21
C GLU A 195 15.37 -17.13 -0.55
N THR A 196 15.05 -16.48 0.56
CA THR A 196 13.79 -16.65 1.28
C THR A 196 12.61 -16.14 0.43
N LEU A 197 12.69 -14.92 -0.10
CA LEU A 197 11.65 -14.37 -0.98
C LEU A 197 11.47 -15.21 -2.24
N LYS A 198 12.57 -15.66 -2.85
CA LYS A 198 12.53 -16.53 -4.04
C LYS A 198 11.80 -17.84 -3.76
N LYS A 199 12.12 -18.50 -2.64
CA LYS A 199 11.44 -19.72 -2.22
C LYS A 199 9.94 -19.51 -2.03
N TRP A 200 9.53 -18.39 -1.42
CA TRP A 200 8.10 -18.09 -1.24
C TRP A 200 7.41 -17.80 -2.57
N SER A 201 8.07 -17.09 -3.48
CA SER A 201 7.59 -16.87 -4.84
C SER A 201 7.37 -18.19 -5.58
N ASP A 202 8.33 -19.12 -5.51
CA ASP A 202 8.21 -20.44 -6.13
C ASP A 202 7.01 -21.22 -5.59
N ILE A 203 6.79 -21.19 -4.26
CA ILE A 203 5.61 -21.79 -3.61
C ILE A 203 4.32 -21.10 -4.07
N TYR A 204 4.30 -19.77 -4.12
CA TYR A 204 3.12 -19.01 -4.52
C TYR A 204 2.75 -19.28 -5.98
N VAL A 205 3.73 -19.36 -6.87
CA VAL A 205 3.56 -19.62 -8.31
C VAL A 205 3.18 -21.07 -8.59
N SER A 206 3.57 -22.03 -7.74
CA SER A 206 3.18 -23.44 -7.91
C SER A 206 1.66 -23.63 -7.83
N MET A 207 0.96 -22.71 -7.14
CA MET A 207 -0.47 -22.80 -6.83
C MET A 207 -0.83 -24.13 -6.12
N ASP A 208 0.14 -24.72 -5.40
CA ASP A 208 -0.11 -25.87 -4.53
C ASP A 208 -0.64 -25.37 -3.18
N ASP A 209 -1.97 -25.48 -2.99
CA ASP A 209 -2.65 -25.04 -1.78
C ASP A 209 -2.00 -25.61 -0.50
N SER A 210 -1.49 -26.85 -0.52
CA SER A 210 -0.84 -27.43 0.66
C SER A 210 0.51 -26.79 0.98
N GLU A 211 1.26 -26.36 -0.03
CA GLU A 211 2.52 -25.63 0.19
C GLU A 211 2.27 -24.19 0.62
N ILE A 212 1.22 -23.55 0.08
CA ILE A 212 0.78 -22.21 0.48
C ILE A 212 0.31 -22.21 1.93
N ASP A 213 -0.50 -23.19 2.35
CA ASP A 213 -0.95 -23.34 3.72
C ASP A 213 0.24 -23.53 4.67
N LYS A 214 1.16 -24.44 4.34
CA LYS A 214 2.39 -24.65 5.12
C LYS A 214 3.24 -23.40 5.20
N LEU A 215 3.35 -22.66 4.08
CA LEU A 215 4.06 -21.40 4.07
C LEU A 215 3.41 -20.46 5.08
N GLY A 216 2.08 -20.29 5.02
CA GLY A 216 1.29 -19.50 5.96
C GLY A 216 1.47 -19.86 7.43
N GLU A 217 1.77 -21.12 7.76
CA GLU A 217 2.07 -21.58 9.12
C GLU A 217 3.52 -21.32 9.57
N THR A 218 4.40 -20.89 8.66
CA THR A 218 5.79 -20.58 9.02
C THR A 218 5.91 -19.26 9.77
N PHE A 219 6.81 -19.25 10.75
CA PHE A 219 7.18 -18.07 11.53
C PHE A 219 8.56 -17.57 11.11
N ILE A 220 8.70 -16.27 10.92
CA ILE A 220 9.96 -15.63 10.53
C ILE A 220 10.49 -14.80 11.69
N PRO A 221 11.76 -14.97 12.08
CA PRO A 221 12.41 -14.08 13.04
C PRO A 221 12.40 -12.63 12.57
N ILE A 222 12.16 -11.69 13.49
CA ILE A 222 12.06 -10.27 13.14
C ILE A 222 13.32 -9.74 12.42
N ASP A 223 14.52 -10.17 12.81
CA ASP A 223 15.77 -9.77 12.15
C ASP A 223 15.85 -10.21 10.69
N GLU A 224 15.36 -11.41 10.37
CA GLU A 224 15.29 -11.89 8.99
C GLU A 224 14.31 -11.06 8.17
N LEU A 225 13.15 -10.73 8.75
CA LEU A 225 12.16 -9.87 8.11
C LEU A 225 12.69 -8.45 7.87
N VAL A 226 13.44 -7.88 8.81
CA VAL A 226 14.09 -6.57 8.66
C VAL A 226 15.05 -6.58 7.47
N ASN A 227 15.89 -7.61 7.35
CA ASN A 227 16.79 -7.76 6.20
C ASN A 227 16.00 -7.82 4.89
N ILE A 228 15.01 -8.70 4.81
CA ILE A 228 14.14 -8.86 3.64
C ILE A 228 13.48 -7.53 3.25
N PHE A 229 12.95 -6.79 4.23
CA PHE A 229 12.25 -5.55 3.98
C PHE A 229 13.18 -4.44 3.50
N LEU A 230 14.31 -4.25 4.16
CA LEU A 230 15.29 -3.21 3.82
C LEU A 230 16.02 -3.49 2.50
N ASP A 231 16.27 -4.77 2.18
CA ASP A 231 16.89 -5.15 0.90
C ASP A 231 15.96 -4.90 -0.29
N ALA A 232 14.64 -4.99 -0.09
CA ALA A 232 13.66 -4.90 -1.16
C ALA A 232 12.85 -3.59 -1.18
N THR A 233 13.22 -2.62 -0.33
CA THR A 233 12.54 -1.33 -0.22
C THR A 233 13.56 -0.20 -0.28
N ASP A 234 13.47 0.61 -1.33
CA ASP A 234 14.29 1.81 -1.46
C ASP A 234 14.11 2.72 -0.23
N GLN A 235 15.19 3.38 0.21
CA GLN A 235 15.19 4.15 1.45
C GLN A 235 14.10 5.24 1.45
N GLU A 236 13.85 5.87 0.30
CA GLU A 236 12.82 6.90 0.15
C GLU A 236 11.40 6.36 0.32
N LYS A 237 11.18 5.05 0.21
CA LYS A 237 9.87 4.44 0.44
C LYS A 237 9.64 4.09 1.91
N ILE A 238 10.66 4.22 2.76
CA ILE A 238 10.56 3.92 4.18
C ILE A 238 10.13 5.18 4.94
N LEU A 239 8.90 5.18 5.47
CA LEU A 239 8.45 6.23 6.37
C LEU A 239 9.00 5.96 7.78
N PRO A 240 9.78 6.87 8.37
CA PRO A 240 10.33 6.64 9.71
C PRO A 240 9.23 6.52 10.77
N PHE A 241 9.39 5.60 11.73
CA PHE A 241 8.34 5.28 12.70
C PHE A 241 7.83 6.48 13.49
N TRP A 242 8.71 7.42 13.86
CA TRP A 242 8.33 8.64 14.58
C TRP A 242 7.40 9.57 13.82
N LYS A 243 7.17 9.33 12.53
CA LYS A 243 6.19 10.08 11.74
C LYS A 243 4.77 9.60 11.97
N TYR A 244 4.56 8.32 12.29
CA TYR A 244 3.22 7.75 12.43
C TYR A 244 2.93 7.17 13.81
N VAL A 245 3.94 7.08 14.67
CA VAL A 245 3.82 6.64 16.06
C VAL A 245 3.72 7.88 16.99
N PRO A 246 2.57 8.14 17.62
CA PRO A 246 2.40 9.32 18.46
C PRO A 246 3.43 9.40 19.60
N GLY A 247 4.10 10.55 19.74
CA GLY A 247 5.07 10.82 20.81
C GLY A 247 6.46 10.19 20.62
N ALA A 248 6.65 9.35 19.60
CA ALA A 248 7.96 8.80 19.26
C ALA A 248 8.96 9.92 18.88
N GLN A 249 10.23 9.71 19.20
CA GLN A 249 11.30 10.67 18.99
C GLN A 249 12.28 10.15 17.93
N VAL A 250 12.92 11.08 17.22
CA VAL A 250 14.03 10.75 16.31
C VAL A 250 15.19 10.14 17.11
N PRO A 251 15.68 8.95 16.75
CA PRO A 251 16.87 8.36 17.36
C PRO A 251 18.07 9.32 17.29
N ASP A 252 18.92 9.33 18.32
CA ASP A 252 20.04 10.27 18.43
C ASP A 252 20.99 10.16 17.23
N GLU A 253 21.22 8.94 16.76
CA GLU A 253 22.04 8.58 15.60
C GLU A 253 21.50 9.12 14.28
N LEU A 254 20.23 9.51 14.25
CA LEU A 254 19.55 10.02 13.07
C LEU A 254 19.31 11.54 13.10
N LYS A 255 19.55 12.20 14.23
CA LYS A 255 19.31 13.65 14.38
C LYS A 255 20.10 14.51 13.41
N GLU A 256 21.28 14.08 12.97
CA GLU A 256 22.08 14.82 11.98
C GLU A 256 21.45 14.80 10.57
N PHE A 257 20.72 13.74 10.23
CA PHE A 257 20.04 13.59 8.95
C PHE A 257 18.63 14.21 8.96
N TYR A 258 18.01 14.29 10.13
CA TYR A 258 16.66 14.81 10.35
C TYR A 258 16.61 15.94 11.40
N PRO A 259 17.41 17.02 11.26
CA PRO A 259 17.64 18.00 12.32
C PRO A 259 16.44 18.92 12.64
N ASN A 260 15.46 19.02 11.73
CA ASN A 260 14.34 19.96 11.82
C ASN A 260 13.01 19.33 11.42
N GLU A 261 12.91 18.00 11.43
CA GLU A 261 11.64 17.37 11.11
C GLU A 261 10.63 17.71 12.20
N THR A 262 9.75 18.64 11.88
CA THR A 262 8.53 18.85 12.66
C THR A 262 7.80 17.53 12.60
N LEU A 263 7.58 16.93 13.78
CA LEU A 263 6.62 15.83 13.91
C LEU A 263 5.36 16.25 13.18
N LEU A 264 4.71 15.32 12.47
CA LEU A 264 3.40 15.59 11.89
C LEU A 264 2.53 16.23 12.99
N PRO A 265 1.74 17.27 12.66
CA PRO A 265 1.04 18.07 13.66
C PRO A 265 0.37 17.14 14.66
N GLU A 266 0.64 17.33 15.95
CA GLU A 266 0.09 16.50 17.04
C GLU A 266 -1.45 16.59 16.98
N GLY A 267 -2.06 15.73 16.17
CA GLY A 267 -3.47 15.43 16.24
C GLY A 267 -3.70 14.80 17.61
N SER A 268 -4.73 15.27 18.32
CA SER A 268 -5.09 14.78 19.64
C SER A 268 -5.53 13.31 19.57
N LEU A 269 -4.56 12.40 19.61
CA LEU A 269 -4.83 10.98 19.70
C LEU A 269 -4.77 10.57 21.16
N THR A 270 -5.91 10.13 21.69
CA THR A 270 -5.92 9.18 22.80
C THR A 270 -5.52 7.83 22.21
N PRO A 271 -4.41 7.21 22.65
CA PRO A 271 -4.07 5.86 22.23
C PRO A 271 -5.28 4.95 22.48
N ILE A 272 -5.76 4.25 21.45
CA ILE A 272 -6.70 3.16 21.66
C ILE A 272 -5.87 2.07 22.33
N PRO A 273 -6.13 1.71 23.60
CA PRO A 273 -5.34 0.69 24.27
C PRO A 273 -5.51 -0.62 23.51
N TYR A 274 -4.44 -1.06 22.85
CA TYR A 274 -4.38 -2.41 22.28
C TYR A 274 -4.44 -3.40 23.42
N VAL A 275 -5.57 -4.10 23.53
CA VAL A 275 -5.69 -5.26 24.42
C VAL A 275 -5.10 -6.42 23.66
N VAL A 276 -3.85 -6.78 23.95
CA VAL A 276 -3.27 -8.04 23.51
C VAL A 276 -4.25 -9.14 23.94
N PRO A 277 -4.78 -9.96 23.01
CA PRO A 277 -5.59 -11.11 23.39
C PRO A 277 -4.77 -11.94 24.38
N ALA A 278 -5.32 -12.17 25.58
CA ALA A 278 -4.69 -13.09 26.51
C ALA A 278 -4.77 -14.50 25.91
N ASP A 279 -3.62 -15.17 25.77
CA ASP A 279 -3.50 -16.57 25.36
C ASP A 279 -4.37 -17.52 26.22
#